data_AF-A0A1I4J280-F1
#
_entry.id   AF-A0A1I4J280-F1
#
_cell.length_a   1.000
_cell.length_b   1.000
_cell.length_c   1.000
_cell.angle_alpha   90.00
_cell.angle_beta   90.00
_cell.angle_gamma   90.00
#
_symmetry.space_group_name_H-M   'P 1'
#
loop_
_entity.id
_entity.type
_entity.pdbx_description
1 polymer ?
#
loop_
_entity_poly.entity_id
_entity_poly.type
_entity_poly.pdbx_seq_one_letter_code
_entity_poly.pdbx_strand_id
1 'polypeptide(L)'
;MRGQAERVARALAPGPDTPWLPPACLRPVRAEGAPDPGSVIREWARAEAERENALGVLREGWSYTVAAHDETAHYRLAAWPLVLPPAGELRVYRRTHTTA
;
A
#
# COMPACT_ATOMS: atom_id res chain seq x y z
N MET A 1 -6.84 1.28 -5.79
CA MET A 1 -5.57 1.11 -5.01
C MET A 1 -5.61 1.73 -3.61
N ARG A 2 -6.36 2.82 -3.36
CA ARG A 2 -6.45 3.49 -2.05
C ARG A 2 -6.55 2.56 -0.83
N GLY A 3 -7.54 1.65 -0.78
CA GLY A 3 -7.71 0.76 0.38
C GLY A 3 -6.54 -0.20 0.62
N GLN A 4 -5.81 -0.59 -0.43
CA GLN A 4 -4.59 -1.40 -0.29
C GLN A 4 -3.45 -0.58 0.31
N ALA A 5 -3.28 0.67 -0.14
CA ALA A 5 -2.30 1.59 0.42
C ALA A 5 -2.60 1.91 1.89
N GLU A 6 -3.86 2.17 2.25
CA GLU A 6 -4.26 2.39 3.65
C GLU A 6 -3.97 1.19 4.54
N ARG A 7 -4.24 -0.04 4.05
CA ARG A 7 -3.92 -1.26 4.78
C ARG A 7 -2.41 -1.44 4.99
N VAL A 8 -1.61 -1.24 3.94
CA VAL A 8 -0.14 -1.34 4.02
C VAL A 8 0.40 -0.28 4.98
N ALA A 9 -0.04 0.97 4.86
CA ALA A 9 0.42 2.03 5.76
C ALA A 9 0.06 1.77 7.23
N ARG A 10 -1.11 1.17 7.51
CA ARG A 10 -1.48 0.76 8.88
C ARG A 10 -0.57 -0.35 9.42
N ALA A 11 -0.07 -1.22 8.55
CA ALA A 11 0.88 -2.26 8.95
C ALA A 11 2.31 -1.70 9.15
N LEU A 12 2.73 -0.73 8.33
CA LEU A 12 4.06 -0.12 8.40
C LEU A 12 4.20 0.85 9.58
N ALA A 13 3.19 1.67 9.82
CA ALA A 13 3.17 2.65 10.89
C ALA A 13 1.83 2.57 11.64
N PRO A 14 1.63 1.50 12.45
CA PRO A 14 0.48 1.38 13.34
C PRO A 14 0.48 2.50 14.38
N GLY A 15 -0.72 2.97 14.75
CA GLY A 15 -0.87 3.87 15.87
C GLY A 15 -0.65 3.14 17.20
N PRO A 16 -0.31 3.85 18.30
CA PRO A 16 -0.08 3.22 19.61
C PRO A 16 -1.32 2.49 20.14
N ASP A 17 -2.51 2.93 19.75
CA ASP A 17 -3.80 2.36 20.18
C ASP A 17 -4.35 1.32 19.18
N THR A 18 -3.49 0.74 18.34
CA THR A 18 -3.92 -0.24 17.34
C THR A 18 -4.34 -1.56 18.01
N PRO A 19 -5.58 -2.06 17.82
CA PRO A 19 -6.16 -3.10 18.67
C PRO A 19 -5.55 -4.50 18.53
N TRP A 20 -4.79 -4.77 17.47
CA TRP A 20 -4.07 -6.04 17.30
C TRP A 20 -2.68 -6.04 17.94
N LEU A 21 -2.26 -4.92 18.53
CA LEU A 21 -1.02 -4.80 19.27
C LEU A 21 -1.27 -4.83 20.78
N PRO A 22 -0.36 -5.41 21.59
CA PRO A 22 -0.44 -5.31 23.03
C PRO A 22 -0.44 -3.84 23.50
N PRO A 23 -1.16 -3.50 24.59
CA PRO A 23 -1.12 -2.16 25.16
C PRO A 23 0.31 -1.71 25.46
N ALA A 24 0.62 -0.44 25.20
CA ALA A 24 1.92 0.18 25.47
C ALA A 24 3.15 -0.47 24.80
N CYS A 25 2.97 -1.37 23.82
CA CYS A 25 4.09 -1.94 23.07
C CYS A 25 4.69 -0.97 22.03
N LEU A 26 3.93 0.08 21.69
CA LEU A 26 4.39 1.18 20.85
C LEU A 26 4.44 2.49 21.65
N ARG A 27 5.39 3.34 21.28
CA ARG A 27 5.47 4.72 21.75
C ARG A 27 5.65 5.64 20.54
N PRO A 28 5.09 6.86 20.57
CA PRO A 28 5.40 7.87 19.57
C PRO A 28 6.90 8.16 19.57
N VAL A 29 7.51 8.13 18.38
CA VAL A 29 8.88 8.59 18.17
C VAL A 29 8.78 9.96 17.48
N ARG A 30 9.50 10.97 18.00
CA ARG A 30 9.62 12.24 17.28
C ARG A 30 10.46 11.98 16.03
N ALA A 31 9.89 12.23 14.86
CA ALA A 31 10.60 12.11 13.61
C ALA A 31 11.64 13.23 13.52
N GLU A 32 12.90 12.91 13.80
CA GLU A 32 14.06 13.76 13.52
C GLU A 32 14.71 13.23 12.25
N GLY A 33 14.09 13.41 11.08
CA GLY A 33 14.62 12.85 9.83
C GLY A 33 13.61 12.73 8.68
N ALA A 34 13.86 11.76 7.79
CA ALA A 34 13.02 11.45 6.64
C ALA A 34 11.58 11.05 7.05
N PRO A 35 10.56 11.32 6.21
CA PRO A 35 9.18 10.98 6.53
C PRO A 35 9.01 9.47 6.70
N ASP A 36 8.27 9.05 7.75
CA ASP A 36 8.06 7.63 7.99
C ASP A 36 7.34 6.96 6.80
N PRO A 37 7.73 5.74 6.42
CA PRO A 37 7.19 5.08 5.24
C PRO A 37 5.67 4.95 5.24
N GLY A 38 5.06 4.74 6.41
CA GLY A 38 3.61 4.67 6.53
C GLY A 38 2.92 6.00 6.22
N SER A 39 3.50 7.12 6.62
CA SER A 39 2.97 8.46 6.34
C SER A 39 3.08 8.81 4.87
N VAL A 40 4.18 8.48 4.19
CA VAL A 40 4.31 8.65 2.73
C VAL A 40 3.21 7.89 1.99
N ILE A 41 2.97 6.63 2.36
CA ILE A 41 1.91 5.82 1.73
C ILE A 41 0.50 6.35 2.08
N ARG A 42 0.27 6.89 3.28
CA ARG A 42 -0.98 7.56 3.66
C ARG A 42 -1.22 8.83 2.86
N GLU A 43 -0.19 9.63 2.67
CA GLU A 43 -0.25 10.85 1.89
C GLU A 43 -0.62 10.55 0.44
N TRP A 44 0.06 9.59 -0.18
CA TRP A 44 -0.31 9.07 -1.50
C TRP A 44 -1.76 8.60 -1.56
N ALA A 45 -2.23 7.86 -0.55
CA ALA A 45 -3.60 7.36 -0.51
C ALA A 45 -4.65 8.49 -0.45
N ARG A 46 -4.29 9.65 0.14
CA ARG A 46 -5.16 10.82 0.27
C ARG A 46 -5.10 11.75 -0.95
N ALA A 47 -3.97 11.80 -1.66
CA ALA A 47 -3.79 12.63 -2.84
C ALA A 47 -4.61 12.13 -4.04
N GLU A 48 -5.73 12.81 -4.36
CA GLU A 48 -6.58 12.44 -5.51
C GLU A 48 -5.80 12.50 -6.83
N ALA A 49 -5.06 13.58 -7.07
CA ALA A 49 -4.28 13.76 -8.30
C ALA A 49 -3.28 12.61 -8.54
N GLU A 50 -2.61 12.14 -7.50
CA GLU A 50 -1.69 10.99 -7.59
C GLU A 50 -2.43 9.69 -7.91
N ARG A 51 -3.62 9.50 -7.36
CA ARG A 51 -4.44 8.32 -7.63
C ARG A 51 -5.01 8.34 -9.04
N GLU A 52 -5.41 9.50 -9.55
CA GLU A 52 -5.85 9.68 -10.93
C GLU A 52 -4.71 9.42 -11.91
N ASN A 53 -3.52 9.96 -11.63
CA ASN A 53 -2.30 9.68 -12.39
C ASN A 53 -1.98 8.17 -12.40
N ALA A 54 -1.98 7.51 -11.24
CA ALA A 54 -1.76 6.07 -11.14
C ALA A 54 -2.77 5.26 -11.97
N LEU A 55 -4.04 5.68 -11.97
CA LEU A 55 -5.07 5.04 -12.78
C LEU A 55 -4.85 5.25 -14.28
N GLY A 56 -4.39 6.44 -14.70
CA GLY A 56 -4.01 6.73 -16.08
C GLY A 56 -2.89 5.80 -16.56
N VAL A 57 -1.79 5.75 -15.80
CA VAL A 57 -0.63 4.87 -16.08
C VAL A 57 -1.08 3.40 -16.21
N LEU A 58 -1.91 2.92 -15.30
CA LEU A 58 -2.42 1.55 -15.34
C LEU A 58 -3.34 1.30 -16.54
N ARG A 59 -4.17 2.27 -16.94
CA ARG A 59 -5.03 2.16 -18.12
C ARG A 59 -4.25 2.07 -19.42
N GLU A 60 -3.10 2.73 -19.48
CA GLU A 60 -2.18 2.66 -20.63
C GLU A 60 -1.40 1.33 -20.69
N GLY A 61 -1.55 0.45 -19.69
CA GLY A 61 -0.86 -0.83 -19.66
C GLY A 61 0.52 -0.77 -18.99
N TRP A 62 0.86 0.33 -18.33
CA TRP A 62 2.10 0.46 -17.57
C TRP A 62 1.91 0.10 -16.10
N SER A 63 2.96 -0.42 -15.46
CA SER A 63 2.96 -0.61 -14.00
C SER A 63 3.14 0.72 -13.27
N TYR A 64 2.49 0.88 -12.14
CA TYR A 64 2.66 2.04 -11.26
C TYR A 64 3.33 1.64 -9.96
N THR A 65 4.20 2.50 -9.43
CA THR A 65 4.96 2.25 -8.20
C THR A 65 4.98 3.51 -7.34
N VAL A 66 4.74 3.31 -6.04
CA VAL A 66 5.06 4.28 -4.98
C VAL A 66 6.14 3.66 -4.11
N ALA A 67 7.18 4.43 -3.80
CA ALA A 67 8.25 4.00 -2.91
C ALA A 67 8.35 4.95 -1.72
N ALA A 68 8.68 4.39 -0.56
CA ALA A 68 9.01 5.12 0.64
C ALA A 68 10.20 4.43 1.31
N HIS A 69 11.02 5.16 2.06
CA HIS A 69 12.16 4.59 2.74
C HIS A 69 12.38 5.28 4.08
N ASP A 70 12.99 4.54 5.00
CA ASP A 70 13.57 5.07 6.22
C ASP A 70 15.07 4.76 6.24
N GLU A 71 15.72 5.02 7.37
CA GLU A 71 17.15 4.78 7.56
C GLU A 71 17.55 3.29 7.50
N THR A 72 16.57 2.38 7.57
CA THR A 72 16.78 0.94 7.72
C THR A 72 16.27 0.12 6.54
N ALA A 73 15.23 0.59 5.83
CA ALA A 73 14.54 -0.21 4.84
C ALA A 73 13.87 0.64 3.74
N HIS A 74 13.67 0.00 2.58
CA HIS A 74 12.90 0.52 1.46
C HIS A 74 11.59 -0.26 1.31
N TYR A 75 10.50 0.48 1.16
CA TYR A 75 9.15 -0.04 1.00
C TYR A 75 8.61 0.38 -0.36
N ARG A 76 7.91 -0.54 -1.01
CA ARG A 76 7.37 -0.30 -2.35
C ARG A 76 5.96 -0.87 -2.48
N LEU A 77 5.02 -0.02 -2.87
CA LEU A 77 3.70 -0.44 -3.31
C LEU A 77 3.68 -0.39 -4.84
N ALA A 78 3.60 -1.57 -5.45
CA ALA A 78 3.53 -1.71 -6.91
C ALA A 78 2.16 -2.24 -7.33
N ALA A 79 1.69 -1.78 -8.48
CA ALA A 79 0.51 -2.27 -9.14
C ALA A 79 0.80 -2.52 -10.62
N TRP A 80 0.21 -3.59 -11.13
CA TRP A 80 0.28 -3.97 -12.53
C TRP A 80 -1.12 -3.97 -13.13
N PRO A 81 -1.24 -3.57 -14.40
CA PRO A 81 -2.50 -3.69 -15.11
C PRO A 81 -2.85 -5.16 -15.27
N LEU A 82 -4.10 -5.50 -14.97
CA LEU A 82 -4.64 -6.83 -15.25
C LEU A 82 -5.31 -6.79 -16.63
N VAL A 83 -4.81 -7.60 -17.54
CA VAL A 83 -5.56 -7.91 -18.77
C VAL A 83 -6.74 -8.79 -18.36
N LEU A 84 -7.91 -8.18 -18.29
CA LEU A 84 -9.15 -8.91 -18.03
C LEU A 84 -9.69 -9.46 -19.36
N PRO A 85 -10.05 -10.74 -19.45
CA PRO A 85 -10.78 -11.25 -20.61
C PRO A 85 -12.15 -10.54 -20.72
N PRO A 86 -12.75 -10.50 -21.92
CA PRO A 86 -14.06 -9.88 -22.12
C PRO A 86 -15.12 -10.49 -21.18
N ALA A 87 -16.06 -9.64 -20.77
CA ALA A 87 -17.13 -9.98 -19.84
C ALA A 87 -18.01 -11.12 -20.40
N GLY A 88 -17.66 -12.35 -20.03
CA GLY A 88 -18.30 -13.58 -20.54
C GLY A 88 -17.54 -14.83 -20.09
N GLU A 89 -16.22 -14.73 -19.91
CA GLU A 89 -15.43 -15.78 -19.29
C GLU A 89 -15.42 -15.64 -17.76
N LEU A 90 -16.22 -16.48 -17.09
CA LEU A 90 -16.22 -16.61 -15.65
C LEU A 90 -14.83 -17.11 -15.19
N ARG A 91 -14.08 -16.26 -14.47
CA ARG A 91 -12.85 -16.69 -13.80
C ARG A 91 -13.12 -17.16 -12.38
N VAL A 92 -12.92 -18.46 -12.16
CA VAL A 92 -12.79 -19.01 -10.80
C VAL A 92 -11.38 -18.73 -10.32
N TYR A 93 -11.19 -17.68 -9.54
CA TYR A 93 -9.92 -17.43 -8.85
C TYR A 93 -9.84 -18.35 -7.63
N ARG A 94 -9.10 -19.44 -7.75
CA ARG A 94 -8.78 -20.31 -6.60
C ARG A 94 -7.61 -19.69 -5.84
N ARG A 95 -7.88 -19.19 -4.63
CA ARG A 95 -6.83 -18.77 -3.69
C ARG A 95 -6.11 -20.02 -3.20
N THR A 96 -4.92 -20.30 -3.73
CA THR A 96 -4.04 -21.33 -3.16
C THR A 96 -3.43 -20.78 -1.87
N HIS A 97 -3.90 -21.29 -0.74
CA HIS A 97 -3.16 -21.15 0.51
C HIS A 97 -1.93 -22.05 0.41
N THR A 98 -0.79 -21.45 0.06
CA THR A 98 0.50 -22.10 0.27
C THR A 98 0.79 -22.02 1.77
N THR A 99 0.43 -23.07 2.51
CA THR A 99 1.01 -23.33 3.82
C THR A 99 2.45 -23.75 3.63
N ALA A 100 3.38 -22.94 4.12
CA ALA A 100 4.78 -23.33 4.31
C ALA A 100 4.90 -24.34 5.45
#